data_AF-A0A7C9A0P1-F1
#
_entry.id   AF-A0A7C9A0P1-F1
#
_cell.length_a   1.000
_cell.length_b   1.000
_cell.length_c   1.000
_cell.angle_alpha   90.00
_cell.angle_beta   90.00
_cell.angle_gamma   90.00
#
_symmetry.space_group_name_H-M   'P 1'
#
loop_
_entity.id
_entity.type
_entity.pdbx_description
1 polymer ?
#
loop_
_entity_poly.entity_id
_entity_poly.type
_entity_poly.pdbx_seq_one_letter_code
_entity_poly.pdbx_strand_id
1 'polypeptide(L)'
;LPPSISNLTSLKGLYLNDCYELVDLPGEMEHLQNLELLALRHSRVHGCHDVVERLIHLRCLRAEYTSVIGNQNCVKTNGPVATSSNTIEQLVKLEELTIDADPRDIEWNKIALEVAEQVAMLQKLSILSFYFPSTESLEMFTRKSIPWKTDISQPGDNFTSFNFYVYSEETHKSPTVDVSKCSGERYLLYSDGKDIPDVIK
;
A
#
# COMPACT_ATOMS: atom_id res chain seq x y z
N LEU A 1 -5.25 -13.24 -15.05
CA LEU A 1 -6.34 -12.44 -15.68
C LEU A 1 -6.07 -12.35 -17.19
N PRO A 2 -7.06 -12.43 -18.10
CA PRO A 2 -6.78 -12.44 -19.55
C PRO A 2 -6.26 -11.07 -20.03
N PRO A 3 -5.27 -11.02 -20.95
CA PRO A 3 -4.72 -9.76 -21.47
C PRO A 3 -5.75 -8.85 -22.12
N SER A 4 -6.85 -9.42 -22.65
CA SER A 4 -7.96 -8.68 -23.25
C SER A 4 -8.66 -7.70 -22.30
N ILE A 5 -8.44 -7.80 -20.98
CA ILE A 5 -8.91 -6.79 -20.02
C ILE A 5 -8.41 -5.39 -20.39
N SER A 6 -7.20 -5.28 -20.93
CA SER A 6 -6.57 -4.02 -21.35
C SER A 6 -7.34 -3.28 -22.46
N ASN A 7 -8.21 -3.98 -23.19
CA ASN A 7 -9.06 -3.37 -24.22
C ASN A 7 -10.25 -2.60 -23.63
N LEU A 8 -10.53 -2.75 -22.34
CA LEU A 8 -11.61 -2.03 -21.65
C LEU A 8 -11.15 -0.60 -21.31
N THR A 9 -10.86 0.21 -22.32
CA THR A 9 -10.29 1.56 -22.15
C THR A 9 -11.18 2.51 -21.36
N SER A 10 -12.48 2.26 -21.26
CA SER A 10 -13.43 3.04 -20.43
C SER A 10 -13.56 2.52 -18.99
N LEU A 11 -12.84 1.45 -18.61
CA LEU A 11 -12.91 0.87 -17.28
C LEU A 11 -12.35 1.83 -16.24
N LYS A 12 -13.16 2.17 -15.23
CA LYS A 12 -12.78 3.05 -14.13
C LYS A 12 -12.41 2.33 -12.84
N GLY A 13 -12.97 1.14 -12.62
CA GLY A 13 -12.71 0.35 -11.43
C GLY A 13 -12.54 -1.11 -11.78
N LEU A 14 -11.53 -1.74 -11.19
CA LEU A 14 -11.24 -3.16 -11.32
C LEU A 14 -11.18 -3.78 -9.93
N TYR A 15 -12.17 -4.62 -9.63
CA TYR A 15 -12.30 -5.32 -8.36
C TYR A 15 -11.94 -6.79 -8.56
N LEU A 16 -10.86 -7.21 -7.91
CA LEU A 16 -10.30 -8.56 -7.95
C LEU A 16 -10.07 -9.09 -6.53
N ASN A 17 -10.86 -8.59 -5.57
CA ASN A 17 -10.82 -9.09 -4.21
C ASN A 17 -11.25 -10.56 -4.17
N ASP A 18 -10.69 -11.32 -3.22
CA ASP A 18 -11.02 -12.74 -2.98
C ASP A 18 -10.76 -13.65 -4.20
N CYS A 19 -9.92 -13.18 -5.14
CA CYS A 19 -9.46 -13.95 -6.27
C CYS A 19 -8.21 -14.76 -5.90
N TYR A 20 -8.37 -15.76 -5.03
CA TYR A 20 -7.27 -16.56 -4.46
C TYR A 20 -6.40 -17.31 -5.48
N GLU A 21 -6.92 -17.56 -6.69
CA GLU A 21 -6.17 -18.20 -7.79
C GLU A 21 -5.52 -17.19 -8.75
N LEU A 22 -5.74 -15.89 -8.53
CA LEU A 22 -5.11 -14.84 -9.33
C LEU A 22 -3.68 -14.62 -8.81
N VAL A 23 -2.70 -15.03 -9.61
CA VAL A 23 -1.27 -14.92 -9.28
C VAL A 23 -0.56 -13.75 -9.96
N ASP A 24 -1.08 -13.28 -11.10
CA ASP A 24 -0.46 -12.24 -11.92
C ASP A 24 -1.49 -11.30 -12.57
N LEU A 25 -1.06 -10.05 -12.77
CA LEU A 25 -1.73 -9.05 -13.60
C LEU A 25 -1.11 -9.01 -15.00
N PRO A 26 -1.90 -8.81 -16.07
CA PRO A 26 -1.37 -8.71 -17.42
C PRO A 26 -0.50 -7.45 -17.57
N GLY A 27 0.63 -7.57 -18.26
CA GLY A 27 1.57 -6.47 -18.44
C GLY A 27 0.99 -5.27 -19.18
N GLU A 28 -0.04 -5.51 -20.01
CA GLU A 28 -0.76 -4.53 -20.84
C GLU A 28 -1.81 -3.73 -20.06
N MET A 29 -1.93 -3.89 -18.74
CA MET A 29 -2.85 -3.08 -17.93
C MET A 29 -2.57 -1.57 -18.01
N GLU A 30 -1.38 -1.16 -18.44
CA GLU A 30 -1.05 0.23 -18.75
C GLU A 30 -2.00 0.87 -19.79
N HIS A 31 -2.70 0.10 -20.62
CA HIS A 31 -3.69 0.63 -21.55
C HIS A 31 -5.01 1.05 -20.88
N LEU A 32 -5.23 0.70 -19.61
CA LEU A 32 -6.38 1.09 -18.81
C LEU A 32 -6.24 2.53 -18.30
N GLN A 33 -6.14 3.48 -19.22
CA GLN A 33 -5.85 4.89 -18.93
C GLN A 33 -6.94 5.60 -18.10
N ASN A 34 -8.15 5.04 -18.05
CA ASN A 34 -9.24 5.57 -17.21
C ASN A 34 -9.40 4.84 -15.87
N LEU A 35 -8.53 3.89 -15.54
CA LEU A 35 -8.62 3.13 -14.31
C LEU A 35 -8.25 4.02 -13.11
N GLU A 36 -9.23 4.29 -12.27
CA GLU A 36 -9.12 5.10 -11.07
C GLU A 36 -9.08 4.23 -9.79
N LEU A 37 -9.59 3.00 -9.85
CA LEU A 37 -9.66 2.08 -8.71
C LEU A 37 -9.15 0.68 -9.06
N LEU A 38 -8.25 0.16 -8.24
CA LEU A 38 -7.78 -1.22 -8.29
C LEU A 38 -7.83 -1.84 -6.89
N ALA A 39 -8.58 -2.94 -6.75
CA ALA A 39 -8.69 -3.68 -5.48
C ALA A 39 -8.30 -5.15 -5.68
N LEU A 40 -7.34 -5.63 -4.89
CA LEU A 40 -6.64 -6.92 -5.00
C LEU A 40 -6.54 -7.66 -3.66
N ARG A 41 -7.34 -7.30 -2.65
CA ARG A 41 -7.25 -7.94 -1.32
C ARG A 41 -7.63 -9.41 -1.40
N HIS A 42 -6.97 -10.27 -0.63
CA HIS A 42 -7.21 -11.71 -0.66
C HIS A 42 -7.00 -12.32 -2.07
N SER A 43 -6.03 -11.78 -2.82
CA SER A 43 -5.51 -12.38 -4.05
C SER A 43 -4.08 -12.84 -3.83
N ARG A 44 -3.57 -13.70 -4.73
CA ARG A 44 -2.16 -14.15 -4.68
C ARG A 44 -1.27 -13.38 -5.65
N VAL A 45 -1.70 -12.17 -6.03
CA VAL A 45 -0.94 -11.30 -6.92
C VAL A 45 0.32 -10.87 -6.21
N HIS A 46 1.47 -11.26 -6.76
CA HIS A 46 2.79 -10.91 -6.27
C HIS A 46 3.59 -10.25 -7.40
N GLY A 47 4.61 -9.47 -7.06
CA GLY A 47 5.49 -8.85 -8.07
C GLY A 47 4.80 -7.86 -9.02
N CYS A 48 3.58 -7.40 -8.72
CA CYS A 48 2.81 -6.51 -9.62
C CYS A 48 3.27 -5.04 -9.61
N HIS A 49 4.38 -4.72 -8.94
CA HIS A 49 4.95 -3.38 -8.85
C HIS A 49 5.07 -2.70 -10.22
N ASP A 50 5.71 -3.38 -11.18
CA ASP A 50 5.85 -2.89 -12.56
C ASP A 50 4.51 -2.44 -13.17
N VAL A 51 3.46 -3.25 -13.00
CA VAL A 51 2.14 -2.98 -13.59
C VAL A 51 1.45 -1.84 -12.87
N VAL A 52 1.48 -1.84 -11.53
CA VAL A 52 0.83 -0.84 -10.69
C VAL A 52 1.45 0.54 -10.92
N GLU A 53 2.78 0.63 -11.06
CA GLU A 53 3.49 1.90 -11.33
C GLU A 53 3.04 2.58 -12.62
N ARG A 54 2.62 1.81 -13.63
CA ARG A 54 2.15 2.35 -14.92
C ARG A 54 0.70 2.82 -14.91
N LEU A 55 -0.05 2.55 -13.83
CA LEU A 55 -1.44 2.97 -13.65
C LEU A 55 -1.53 4.37 -13.02
N ILE A 56 -0.89 5.36 -13.66
CA ILE A 56 -0.73 6.75 -13.15
C ILE A 56 -2.03 7.52 -12.91
N HIS A 57 -3.17 6.97 -13.34
CA HIS A 57 -4.51 7.53 -13.14
C HIS A 57 -5.22 6.99 -11.89
N LEU A 58 -4.60 6.04 -11.18
CA LEU A 58 -5.17 5.48 -9.95
C LEU A 58 -5.33 6.54 -8.87
N ARG A 59 -6.50 6.46 -8.23
CA ARG A 59 -6.92 7.26 -7.08
C ARG A 59 -7.12 6.36 -5.86
N CYS A 60 -7.49 5.09 -6.07
CA CYS A 60 -7.68 4.11 -5.00
C CYS A 60 -6.93 2.82 -5.34
N LEU A 61 -5.99 2.42 -4.48
CA LEU A 61 -5.29 1.14 -4.55
C LEU A 61 -5.45 0.40 -3.23
N ARG A 62 -6.02 -0.81 -3.30
CA ARG A 62 -6.14 -1.70 -2.14
C ARG A 62 -5.53 -3.04 -2.48
N ALA A 63 -4.47 -3.43 -1.78
CA ALA A 63 -3.74 -4.66 -2.04
C ALA A 63 -3.33 -5.33 -0.74
N GLU A 64 -3.02 -6.62 -0.84
CA GLU A 64 -2.41 -7.40 0.22
C GLU A 64 -0.94 -7.63 -0.13
N TYR A 65 -0.03 -7.40 0.82
CA TYR A 65 1.35 -7.81 0.68
C TYR A 65 1.45 -9.29 1.03
N THR A 66 1.97 -10.09 0.10
CA THR A 66 2.30 -11.49 0.36
C THR A 66 3.74 -11.74 -0.03
N SER A 67 4.54 -12.27 0.91
CA SER A 67 5.93 -12.68 0.67
C SER A 67 6.05 -13.99 -0.11
N VAL A 68 4.94 -14.57 -0.57
CA VAL A 68 4.94 -15.86 -1.27
C VAL A 68 5.95 -15.76 -2.41
N ILE A 69 7.03 -16.52 -2.28
CA ILE A 69 8.06 -16.68 -3.29
C ILE A 69 7.40 -17.40 -4.45
N GLY A 70 6.69 -16.63 -5.28
CA GLY A 70 6.36 -17.05 -6.62
C GLY A 70 7.66 -17.39 -7.29
N ASN A 71 7.86 -18.68 -7.56
CA ASN A 71 8.62 -19.19 -8.69
C ASN A 71 8.85 -18.08 -9.72
N GLN A 72 10.11 -17.67 -9.89
CA GLN A 72 10.62 -16.54 -10.71
C GLN A 72 10.21 -16.61 -12.19
N ASN A 73 8.91 -16.66 -12.46
CA ASN A 73 8.30 -16.72 -13.77
C ASN A 73 7.56 -15.43 -14.10
N CYS A 74 7.68 -14.37 -13.28
CA CYS A 74 7.58 -13.02 -13.82
C CYS A 74 8.59 -12.98 -14.97
N VAL A 75 8.11 -12.84 -16.19
CA VAL A 75 8.94 -12.75 -17.39
C VAL A 75 10.00 -11.70 -17.10
N LYS A 76 11.23 -12.14 -16.84
CA LYS A 76 12.40 -11.27 -16.85
C LYS A 76 12.44 -10.73 -18.27
N THR A 77 11.89 -9.55 -18.49
CA THR A 77 12.20 -8.80 -19.69
C THR A 77 13.72 -8.65 -19.67
N ASN A 78 14.37 -9.04 -20.75
CA ASN A 78 15.83 -9.05 -20.87
C ASN A 78 16.42 -7.63 -20.95
N GLY A 79 16.07 -6.76 -20.00
CA GLY A 79 16.67 -5.47 -19.75
C GLY A 79 17.62 -5.55 -18.55
N PRO A 80 18.60 -4.64 -18.43
CA PRO A 80 19.54 -4.66 -17.32
C PRO A 80 18.76 -4.60 -16.00
N VAL A 81 19.07 -5.54 -15.10
CA VAL A 81 18.51 -5.61 -13.74
C VAL A 81 18.81 -4.27 -13.05
N ALA A 82 17.84 -3.36 -13.10
CA ALA A 82 17.79 -2.19 -12.26
C ALA A 82 17.38 -2.67 -10.87
N THR A 83 18.38 -2.95 -10.04
CA THR A 83 18.24 -2.78 -8.60
C THR A 83 17.64 -1.40 -8.34
N SER A 84 16.58 -1.34 -7.52
CA SER A 84 15.75 -0.17 -7.14
C SER A 84 14.77 0.37 -8.21
N SER A 85 13.56 -0.18 -8.25
CA SER A 85 12.36 0.57 -8.67
C SER A 85 11.20 0.13 -7.78
N ASN A 86 11.21 0.62 -6.54
CA ASN A 86 10.01 0.76 -5.75
C ASN A 86 9.56 2.20 -5.95
N THR A 87 8.63 2.49 -6.86
CA THR A 87 8.27 3.90 -7.09
C THR A 87 6.76 4.08 -7.14
N ILE A 88 6.11 3.68 -6.04
CA ILE A 88 4.73 4.09 -5.69
C ILE A 88 4.57 5.62 -5.82
N GLU A 89 5.65 6.38 -5.69
CA GLU A 89 5.71 7.84 -5.88
C GLU A 89 5.16 8.32 -7.25
N GLN A 90 5.15 7.46 -8.29
CA GLN A 90 4.57 7.80 -9.60
C GLN A 90 3.04 7.94 -9.56
N LEU A 91 2.39 7.38 -8.54
CA LEU A 91 0.94 7.45 -8.32
C LEU A 91 0.54 8.79 -7.71
N VAL A 92 0.94 9.91 -8.32
CA VAL A 92 0.73 11.27 -7.82
C VAL A 92 -0.75 11.68 -7.67
N LYS A 93 -1.68 10.88 -8.23
CA LYS A 93 -3.13 11.05 -8.11
C LYS A 93 -3.76 10.20 -7.00
N LEU A 94 -2.97 9.36 -6.33
CA LEU A 94 -3.48 8.41 -5.34
C LEU A 94 -4.02 9.14 -4.10
N GLU A 95 -5.28 8.88 -3.80
CA GLU A 95 -6.04 9.46 -2.69
C GLU A 95 -6.25 8.44 -1.57
N GLU A 96 -6.31 7.15 -1.93
CA GLU A 96 -6.46 6.04 -1.01
C GLU A 96 -5.45 4.93 -1.31
N LEU A 97 -4.70 4.54 -0.28
CA LEU A 97 -3.80 3.39 -0.30
C LEU A 97 -4.10 2.47 0.87
N THR A 98 -4.31 1.19 0.59
CA THR A 98 -4.33 0.13 1.59
C THR A 98 -3.33 -0.94 1.20
N ILE A 99 -2.39 -1.22 2.10
CA ILE A 99 -1.49 -2.37 2.00
C ILE A 99 -1.71 -3.20 3.25
N ASP A 100 -2.48 -4.28 3.10
CA ASP A 100 -2.72 -5.25 4.15
C ASP A 100 -1.52 -6.22 4.17
N ALA A 101 -0.69 -6.17 5.21
CA ALA A 101 0.44 -7.07 5.39
C ALA A 101 0.23 -7.91 6.67
N ASP A 102 0.57 -9.20 6.65
CA ASP A 102 0.61 -10.01 7.87
C ASP A 102 1.72 -9.45 8.78
N PRO A 103 1.42 -9.03 10.02
CA PRO A 103 2.44 -8.52 10.94
C PRO A 103 3.59 -9.49 11.25
N ARG A 104 3.37 -10.78 10.98
CA ARG A 104 4.36 -11.86 11.14
C ARG A 104 5.19 -12.09 9.88
N ASP A 105 4.91 -11.37 8.80
CA ASP A 105 5.66 -11.47 7.55
C ASP A 105 7.01 -10.75 7.69
N ILE A 106 8.07 -11.56 7.83
CA ILE A 106 9.43 -11.07 8.02
C ILE A 106 9.96 -10.34 6.78
N GLU A 107 9.47 -10.68 5.57
CA GLU A 107 9.90 -9.99 4.35
C GLU A 107 9.26 -8.60 4.25
N TRP A 108 7.99 -8.46 4.66
CA TRP A 108 7.38 -7.14 4.82
C TRP A 108 8.22 -6.25 5.75
N ASN A 109 8.62 -6.80 6.90
CA ASN A 109 9.37 -6.05 7.90
C ASN A 109 10.71 -5.49 7.36
N LYS A 110 11.30 -6.15 6.36
CA LYS A 110 12.55 -5.68 5.71
C LYS A 110 12.34 -4.51 4.76
N ILE A 111 11.18 -4.42 4.10
CA ILE A 111 10.93 -3.43 3.04
C ILE A 111 10.00 -2.29 3.50
N ALA A 112 9.23 -2.48 4.57
CA ALA A 112 8.17 -1.54 4.97
C ALA A 112 8.70 -0.13 5.27
N LEU A 113 9.94 0.01 5.75
CA LEU A 113 10.57 1.32 5.94
C LEU A 113 10.73 2.08 4.62
N GLU A 114 11.21 1.40 3.57
CA GLU A 114 11.38 1.99 2.24
C GLU A 114 10.03 2.31 1.59
N VAL A 115 9.05 1.42 1.75
CA VAL A 115 7.68 1.65 1.26
C VAL A 115 7.04 2.83 2.00
N ALA A 116 7.19 2.92 3.32
CA ALA A 116 6.70 4.04 4.12
C ALA A 116 7.28 5.38 3.66
N GLU A 117 8.58 5.41 3.31
CA GLU A 117 9.25 6.59 2.76
C GLU A 117 8.64 7.04 1.43
N GLN A 118 8.34 6.11 0.52
CA GLN A 118 7.70 6.42 -0.77
C GLN A 118 6.25 6.87 -0.61
N VAL A 119 5.49 6.17 0.24
CA VAL A 119 4.09 6.52 0.53
C VAL A 119 4.00 7.92 1.13
N ALA A 120 5.00 8.35 1.90
CA ALA A 120 5.07 9.71 2.44
C ALA A 120 5.23 10.80 1.35
N MET A 121 5.68 10.45 0.15
CA MET A 121 5.84 11.40 -0.97
C MET A 121 4.53 11.64 -1.73
N LEU A 122 3.48 10.86 -1.47
CA LEU A 122 2.17 10.98 -2.11
C LEU A 122 1.38 12.17 -1.55
N GLN A 123 1.38 13.28 -2.30
CA GLN A 123 0.79 14.55 -1.85
C GLN A 123 -0.74 14.56 -1.76
N LYS A 124 -1.42 13.69 -2.51
CA LYS A 124 -2.91 13.62 -2.53
C LYS A 124 -3.47 12.57 -1.59
N LEU A 125 -2.62 11.82 -0.92
CA LEU A 125 -3.04 10.70 -0.11
C LEU A 125 -3.82 11.21 1.11
N SER A 126 -5.08 10.78 1.19
CA SER A 126 -6.03 11.22 2.22
C SER A 126 -6.56 10.06 3.06
N ILE A 127 -6.42 8.83 2.57
CA ILE A 127 -6.79 7.60 3.25
C ILE A 127 -5.61 6.63 3.17
N LEU A 128 -5.08 6.21 4.32
CA LEU A 128 -3.98 5.25 4.39
C LEU A 128 -4.24 4.15 5.43
N SER A 129 -4.21 2.90 5.00
CA SER A 129 -4.13 1.73 5.88
C SER A 129 -2.81 1.02 5.63
N PHE A 130 -1.96 0.95 6.66
CA PHE A 130 -0.58 0.48 6.51
C PHE A 130 -0.04 -0.09 7.81
N TYR A 131 0.68 -1.21 7.70
CA TYR A 131 1.39 -1.82 8.82
C TYR A 131 2.86 -1.35 8.88
N PHE A 132 3.20 -0.67 9.96
CA PHE A 132 4.55 -0.23 10.30
C PHE A 132 5.20 -1.24 11.25
N PRO A 133 6.25 -1.97 10.83
CA PRO A 133 6.89 -2.98 11.67
C PRO A 133 7.80 -2.40 12.76
N SER A 134 8.04 -1.09 12.73
CA SER A 134 8.86 -0.40 13.73
C SER A 134 8.41 1.06 13.89
N THR A 135 8.70 1.62 15.06
CA THR A 135 8.56 3.06 15.32
C THR A 135 9.35 3.90 14.34
N GLU A 136 10.54 3.47 13.92
CA GLU A 136 11.36 4.14 12.91
C GLU A 136 10.61 4.32 11.57
N SER A 137 9.91 3.29 11.09
CA SER A 137 9.14 3.38 9.83
C SER A 137 7.97 4.35 9.91
N LEU A 138 7.30 4.41 11.07
CA LEU A 138 6.24 5.38 11.31
C LEU A 138 6.79 6.81 11.45
N GLU A 139 7.88 7.00 12.19
CA GLU A 139 8.57 8.28 12.33
C GLU A 139 9.05 8.79 10.97
N MET A 140 9.60 7.92 10.13
CA MET A 140 9.98 8.26 8.75
C MET A 140 8.78 8.79 7.97
N PHE A 141 7.67 8.04 7.96
CA PHE A 141 6.45 8.42 7.26
C PHE A 141 5.92 9.77 7.76
N THR A 142 5.67 9.91 9.05
CA THR A 142 5.11 11.13 9.67
C THR A 142 6.01 12.36 9.49
N ARG A 143 7.34 12.19 9.56
CA ARG A 143 8.31 13.26 9.34
C ARG A 143 8.37 13.69 7.88
N LYS A 144 8.07 12.82 6.91
CA LYS A 144 8.14 13.18 5.48
C LYS A 144 6.79 13.57 4.88
N SER A 145 5.71 12.97 5.36
CA SER A 145 4.38 13.10 4.81
C SER A 145 3.84 14.51 4.97
N ILE A 146 3.62 15.21 3.85
CA ILE A 146 3.00 16.53 3.84
C ILE A 146 1.54 16.44 4.32
N PRO A 147 0.71 15.48 3.83
CA PRO A 147 -0.68 15.35 4.29
C PRO A 147 -0.83 15.00 5.79
N TRP A 148 0.24 14.52 6.43
CA TRP A 148 0.31 14.32 7.88
C TRP A 148 0.57 15.63 8.64
N LYS A 149 1.43 16.50 8.11
CA LYS A 149 1.90 17.72 8.80
C LYS A 149 0.97 18.91 8.69
N THR A 150 0.15 18.96 7.66
CA THR A 150 -0.70 20.12 7.41
C THR A 150 -1.70 20.31 8.54
N ASP A 151 -1.77 21.55 9.03
CA ASP A 151 -2.58 21.94 10.19
C ASP A 151 -4.06 21.59 9.95
N ILE A 152 -4.70 20.98 10.96
CA ILE A 152 -6.11 20.56 10.93
C ILE A 152 -7.05 21.76 10.74
N SER A 153 -6.52 22.98 10.91
CA SER A 153 -7.21 24.25 10.73
C SER A 153 -7.48 24.64 9.26
N GLN A 154 -6.81 24.02 8.26
CA GLN A 154 -7.06 24.27 6.83
C GLN A 154 -7.72 23.06 6.14
N PRO A 155 -8.94 23.21 5.60
CA PRO A 155 -9.61 22.13 4.88
C PRO A 155 -9.05 22.02 3.46
N GLY A 156 -8.40 20.90 3.13
CA GLY A 156 -8.06 20.60 1.73
C GLY A 156 -7.10 19.44 1.51
N ASP A 157 -6.05 19.32 2.32
CA ASP A 157 -4.88 18.50 1.97
C ASP A 157 -4.43 17.51 3.07
N ASN A 158 -5.28 17.24 4.07
CA ASN A 158 -4.93 16.39 5.22
C ASN A 158 -5.53 14.99 5.10
N PHE A 159 -4.95 14.02 5.83
CA PHE A 159 -5.59 12.72 6.02
C PHE A 159 -7.01 12.85 6.58
N THR A 160 -7.98 12.38 5.82
CA THR A 160 -9.38 12.25 6.24
C THR A 160 -9.59 10.98 7.07
N SER A 161 -8.83 9.92 6.77
CA SER A 161 -8.83 8.66 7.52
C SER A 161 -7.43 8.02 7.49
N PHE A 162 -7.07 7.34 8.57
CA PHE A 162 -5.91 6.45 8.55
C PHE A 162 -6.13 5.27 9.50
N ASN A 163 -5.46 4.16 9.21
CA ASN A 163 -5.45 2.97 10.04
C ASN A 163 -4.02 2.44 10.11
N PHE A 164 -3.30 2.85 11.15
CA PHE A 164 -1.89 2.53 11.34
C PHE A 164 -1.76 1.42 12.36
N TYR A 165 -1.01 0.40 12.01
CA TYR A 165 -0.66 -0.70 12.90
C TYR A 165 0.83 -0.64 13.15
N VAL A 166 1.25 -0.48 14.40
CA VAL A 166 2.65 -0.47 14.82
C VAL A 166 2.86 -1.63 15.78
N TYR A 167 3.66 -2.61 15.41
CA TYR A 167 3.86 -3.80 16.23
C TYR A 167 5.33 -4.17 16.31
N SER A 168 5.76 -4.62 17.49
CA SER A 168 7.10 -5.14 17.75
C SER A 168 7.00 -6.57 18.27
N GLU A 169 7.85 -7.46 17.75
CA GLU A 169 7.83 -8.92 17.98
C GLU A 169 7.94 -9.35 19.46
N GLU A 170 8.29 -8.45 20.39
CA GLU A 170 8.45 -8.79 21.80
C GLU A 170 7.15 -9.24 22.50
N THR A 171 5.98 -9.01 21.90
CA THR A 171 4.71 -9.49 22.43
C THR A 171 4.25 -10.72 21.65
N HIS A 172 4.06 -11.88 22.27
CA HIS A 172 3.62 -13.12 21.59
C HIS A 172 2.10 -13.16 21.29
N LYS A 173 1.44 -12.01 21.16
CA LYS A 173 0.00 -11.93 20.93
C LYS A 173 -0.32 -10.81 19.94
N SER A 174 -0.61 -11.20 18.69
CA SER A 174 -1.32 -10.33 17.75
C SER A 174 -2.63 -9.86 18.41
N PRO A 175 -2.91 -8.56 18.49
CA PRO A 175 -4.23 -8.11 18.90
C PRO A 175 -5.22 -8.58 17.84
N THR A 176 -6.13 -9.48 18.19
CA THR A 176 -7.30 -9.84 17.38
C THR A 176 -8.30 -8.70 17.42
N VAL A 177 -7.90 -7.50 17.00
CA VAL A 177 -8.81 -6.37 16.85
C VAL A 177 -9.18 -6.34 15.37
N ASP A 178 -10.35 -6.89 15.06
CA ASP A 178 -10.99 -6.77 13.76
C ASP A 178 -11.47 -5.33 13.57
N VAL A 179 -10.59 -4.47 13.08
CA VAL A 179 -10.87 -3.06 12.78
C VAL A 179 -11.55 -2.88 11.42
N SER A 180 -11.79 -3.98 10.68
CA SER A 180 -12.42 -3.96 9.34
C SER A 180 -13.84 -3.39 9.34
N LYS A 181 -14.47 -3.25 10.51
CA LYS A 181 -15.83 -2.71 10.70
C LYS A 181 -15.89 -1.22 11.01
N CYS A 182 -14.76 -0.55 11.19
CA CYS A 182 -14.75 0.85 11.61
C CYS A 182 -14.66 1.79 10.41
N SER A 183 -15.79 2.08 9.76
CA SER A 183 -15.82 3.09 8.69
C SER A 183 -15.97 4.49 9.31
N GLY A 184 -14.87 5.22 9.50
CA GLY A 184 -14.97 6.67 9.69
C GLY A 184 -13.96 7.38 10.58
N GLU A 185 -12.97 6.73 11.19
CA GLU A 185 -12.06 7.45 12.12
C GLU A 185 -10.58 7.08 11.92
N ARG A 186 -9.72 7.93 12.49
CA ARG A 186 -8.26 7.88 12.48
C ARG A 186 -7.80 6.89 13.56
N TYR A 187 -7.45 5.67 13.15
CA TYR A 187 -7.04 4.61 14.06
C TYR A 187 -5.53 4.43 14.06
N LEU A 188 -4.98 4.30 15.26
CA LEU A 188 -3.60 3.88 15.48
C LEU A 188 -3.61 2.75 16.52
N LEU A 189 -3.27 1.55 16.09
CA LEU A 189 -2.96 0.44 16.98
C LEU A 189 -1.45 0.43 17.20
N TYR A 190 -1.01 0.74 18.42
CA TYR A 190 0.41 0.82 18.77
C TYR A 190 0.77 -0.26 19.81
N SER A 191 1.81 -1.04 19.54
CA SER A 191 2.24 -2.19 20.34
C SER A 191 3.76 -2.39 20.24
N ASP A 192 4.54 -1.36 20.56
CA ASP A 192 6.03 -1.42 20.59
C ASP A 192 6.62 -1.52 22.02
N GLY A 193 5.78 -1.65 23.06
CA GLY A 193 6.22 -1.80 24.45
C GLY A 193 6.98 -0.61 25.07
N LYS A 194 7.32 0.42 24.28
CA LYS A 194 7.97 1.68 24.67
C LYS A 194 7.00 2.85 24.56
N ASP A 195 7.38 4.02 25.11
CA ASP A 195 6.60 5.25 25.04
C ASP A 195 6.16 5.59 23.59
N ILE A 196 5.00 6.24 23.44
CA ILE A 196 4.48 6.70 22.14
C ILE A 196 5.43 7.77 21.60
N PRO A 197 5.97 7.63 20.36
CA PRO A 197 6.82 8.63 19.73
C PRO A 197 6.16 10.01 19.80
N ASP A 198 6.95 11.03 20.17
CA ASP A 198 6.45 12.41 20.28
C ASP A 198 5.85 12.92 18.95
N VAL A 199 6.19 12.30 17.82
CA VAL A 199 5.69 12.63 16.48
C VAL A 199 4.21 12.23 16.26
N ILE A 200 3.67 11.37 17.12
CA ILE A 200 2.27 10.91 17.09
C ILE A 200 1.40 11.72 18.08
N LYS A 201 2.02 12.41 19.05
CA LYS A 201 1.32 13.23 20.05
C LYS A 201 0.81 14.53 19.44
#